data_AF-A0A4S2HID0-F1
#
_entry.id   AF-A0A4S2HID0-F1
#
_cell.length_a   1.000
_cell.length_b   1.000
_cell.length_c   1.000
_cell.angle_alpha   90.00
_cell.angle_beta   90.00
_cell.angle_gamma   90.00
#
_symmetry.space_group_name_H-M   'P 1'
#
loop_
_entity.id
_entity.type
_entity.pdbx_description
1 polymer ?
#
loop_
_entity_poly.entity_id
_entity_poly.type
_entity_poly.pdbx_seq_one_letter_code
_entity_poly.pdbx_strand_id
1 'polypeptide(L)' 'MKSTKLIAPVIITVILMLFLLSYFFLWTILPVPAVIKIVFLLALLALMGVSVYNLVERIQEIRSGEEDDLSKY' A
#
# COMPACT_ATOMS: atom_id res chain seq x y z
N MET A 1 -21.39 12.68 3.78
CA MET A 1 -20.08 12.76 4.46
C MET A 1 -19.23 11.48 4.29
N LYS A 2 -19.33 10.73 3.18
CA LYS A 2 -18.53 9.50 2.96
C LYS A 2 -17.18 9.75 2.28
N SER A 3 -17.09 10.75 1.40
CA SER A 3 -15.87 11.00 0.61
C SER A 3 -14.68 11.50 1.43
N THR A 4 -14.92 12.24 2.52
CA THR A 4 -13.85 12.76 3.39
C THR A 4 -13.15 11.64 4.17
N LYS A 5 -13.87 10.57 4.57
CA LYS A 5 -13.30 9.40 5.24
C LYS A 5 -12.34 8.61 4.34
N LEU A 6 -12.42 8.76 3.02
CA LEU A 6 -11.54 8.09 2.05
C LEU A 6 -10.27 8.87 1.72
N ILE A 7 -10.22 10.17 2.00
CA ILE A 7 -9.08 11.01 1.63
C ILE A 7 -7.80 10.55 2.34
N ALA A 8 -7.88 10.34 3.66
CA ALA A 8 -6.75 9.91 4.47
C ALA A 8 -6.15 8.56 4.01
N PRO A 9 -6.92 7.45 3.91
CA PRO A 9 -6.35 6.18 3.49
C PRO A 9 -5.79 6.24 2.07
N VAL A 10 -6.45 6.92 1.13
CA VAL A 10 -5.95 7.05 -0.25
C VAL A 10 -4.62 7.80 -0.30
N ILE A 11 -4.51 8.95 0.38
CA ILE A 11 -3.26 9.73 0.39
C ILE A 11 -2.11 8.91 0.98
N ILE A 12 -2.35 8.22 2.10
CA ILE A 12 -1.34 7.38 2.75
C ILE A 12 -0.89 6.26 1.81
N THR A 13 -1.81 5.55 1.17
CA THR A 13 -1.47 4.49 0.21
C THR A 13 -0.70 5.05 -0.99
N VAL A 14 -1.06 6.22 -1.52
CA VAL A 14 -0.32 6.85 -2.63
C VAL A 14 1.12 7.19 -2.22
N ILE A 15 1.32 7.79 -1.05
CA ILE A 15 2.67 8.10 -0.54
C ILE A 15 3.49 6.82 -0.35
N LEU A 16 2.88 5.78 0.24
CA LEU A 16 3.52 4.48 0.42
C LEU A 16 3.90 3.85 -0.94
N MET A 17 3.02 3.90 -1.93
CA MET A 17 3.30 3.38 -3.27
C MET A 17 4.46 4.12 -3.94
N LEU A 18 4.52 5.45 -3.83
CA LEU A 18 5.65 6.24 -4.34
C LEU A 18 6.96 5.85 -3.66
N PHE A 19 6.93 5.64 -2.34
CA PHE A 19 8.11 5.20 -1.58
C PHE A 19 8.57 3.79 -2.02
N LEU A 20 7.65 2.83 -2.11
CA LEU A 20 7.95 1.46 -2.54
C LEU A 20 8.45 1.40 -3.99
N LEU A 21 7.86 2.17 -4.89
CA LEU A 21 8.34 2.30 -6.27
C LEU A 21 9.75 2.89 -6.33
N SER A 22 10.03 3.91 -5.52
CA SER A 22 11.38 4.50 -5.43
C SER A 22 12.42 3.45 -5.00
N TYR A 23 12.09 2.63 -4.00
CA TYR A 23 12.94 1.50 -3.58
C TYR A 23 13.07 0.43 -4.66
N PHE A 24 11.98 0.12 -5.36
CA PHE A 24 12.01 -0.85 -6.45
C PHE A 24 13.00 -0.44 -7.53
N PHE A 25 12.92 0.80 -8.01
CA PHE A 25 13.87 1.33 -8.99
C PHE A 25 15.30 1.39 -8.44
N LEU A 26 15.49 1.80 -7.19
CA LEU A 26 16.81 1.80 -6.56
C LEU A 26 17.45 0.40 -6.55
N TRP A 27 16.68 -0.64 -6.24
CA TRP A 27 17.17 -2.03 -6.25
C TRP A 27 17.55 -2.53 -7.65
N THR A 28 16.96 -1.99 -8.71
CA THR A 28 17.33 -2.39 -10.09
C THR A 28 18.76 -2.00 -10.44
N ILE A 29 19.22 -0.83 -9.99
CA ILE A 29 20.54 -0.27 -10.33
C ILE A 29 21.69 -0.76 -9.44
N LEU A 30 21.39 -1.35 -8.28
CA LEU A 30 22.42 -1.82 -7.36
C LEU A 30 23.17 -3.06 -7.92
N PRO A 31 24.51 -3.11 -7.76
CA PRO A 31 25.33 -4.24 -8.18
C PRO A 31 25.30 -5.39 -7.16
N VAL A 32 24.11 -5.93 -6.92
CA VAL A 32 23.85 -7.07 -6.03
C VAL A 32 23.62 -8.36 -6.83
N PRO A 33 23.93 -9.55 -6.25
CA PRO A 33 23.67 -10.83 -6.90
C PRO A 33 22.22 -10.98 -7.39
N ALA A 34 22.04 -11.57 -8.57
CA ALA A 34 20.75 -11.64 -9.24
C ALA A 34 19.65 -12.30 -8.40
N VAL A 35 19.97 -13.38 -7.68
CA VAL A 35 19.02 -14.09 -6.81
C VAL A 35 18.48 -13.18 -5.71
N ILE A 36 19.39 -12.48 -5.01
CA ILE A 36 19.01 -11.54 -3.93
C ILE A 36 18.16 -10.41 -4.51
N LYS A 37 18.57 -9.86 -5.66
CA LYS A 37 17.82 -8.81 -6.34
C LYS A 37 16.39 -9.24 -6.66
N ILE A 38 16.21 -10.42 -7.24
CA ILE A 38 14.88 -10.97 -7.60
C ILE A 38 14.02 -11.13 -6.35
N VAL A 39 14.55 -11.70 -5.28
CA VAL A 39 13.80 -11.89 -4.01
C VAL A 39 13.33 -10.55 -3.46
N PHE A 40 14.18 -9.53 -3.41
CA PHE A 40 13.81 -8.20 -2.92
C PHE A 40 12.78 -7.50 -3.83
N LEU A 41 12.94 -7.59 -5.15
CA LEU A 41 11.97 -7.01 -6.09
C LEU A 41 10.59 -7.67 -5.98
N LEU A 42 10.55 -9.00 -5.83
CA LEU A 42 9.30 -9.73 -5.61
C LEU A 42 8.66 -9.35 -4.27
N ALA A 43 9.46 -9.19 -3.21
CA ALA A 43 8.95 -8.72 -1.91
C ALA A 43 8.35 -7.31 -2.01
N LEU A 44 9.00 -6.38 -2.71
CA LEU A 44 8.47 -5.03 -2.93
C LEU A 44 7.17 -5.05 -3.75
N LEU A 45 7.07 -5.89 -4.77
CA LEU A 45 5.83 -6.10 -5.54
C LEU A 45 4.71 -6.66 -4.68
N ALA A 46 5.00 -7.64 -3.82
CA ALA A 46 4.02 -8.19 -2.89
C ALA A 46 3.52 -7.12 -1.91
N LEU A 47 4.42 -6.30 -1.34
CA LEU A 47 4.05 -5.20 -0.46
C LEU A 47 3.18 -4.15 -1.15
N MET A 48 3.49 -3.79 -2.40
CA MET A 48 2.64 -2.90 -3.20
C MET A 48 1.24 -3.52 -3.41
N GLY A 49 1.18 -4.80 -3.77
CA GLY A 49 -0.08 -5.52 -3.95
C GLY A 49 -0.95 -5.55 -2.69
N VAL A 50 -0.36 -5.89 -1.54
CA VAL A 50 -1.05 -5.91 -0.24
C VAL A 50 -1.52 -4.49 0.16
N SER A 51 -0.70 -3.46 -0.10
CA SER A 51 -1.08 -2.07 0.19
C SER A 51 -2.32 -1.63 -0.59
N VAL A 52 -2.44 -2.04 -1.85
CA VAL A 52 -3.62 -1.78 -2.67
C VAL A 52 -4.82 -2.60 -2.20
N TYR A 53 -4.62 -3.88 -1.87
CA TYR A 53 -5.68 -4.74 -1.32
C TYR A 53 -6.30 -4.13 -0.05
N ASN A 54 -5.47 -3.72 0.92
CA ASN A 54 -5.93 -3.09 2.16
C ASN A 54 -6.71 -1.79 1.90
N LEU A 55 -6.29 -0.99 0.91
CA LEU A 55 -7.04 0.20 0.52
C LEU A 55 -8.42 -0.15 -0.04
N VAL A 56 -8.51 -1.19 -0.88
CA VAL A 56 -9.79 -1.67 -1.44
C VAL A 56 -10.71 -2.16 -0.34
N GLU A 57 -10.20 -2.99 0.58
CA GLU A 57 -10.95 -3.48 1.75
C GLU A 57 -11.48 -2.32 2.59
N ARG A 58 -10.63 -1.34 2.93
CA ARG A 58 -11.05 -0.15 3.68
C ARG A 58 -12.09 0.70 2.94
N ILE A 59 -11.99 0.82 1.62
CA ILE A 59 -13.00 1.49 0.80
C ILE A 59 -14.34 0.72 0.87
N GLN A 60 -14.30 -0.62 0.85
CA GLN A 60 -15.49 -1.46 0.96
C GLN A 60 -16.14 -1.35 2.35
N GLU A 61 -15.36 -1.44 3.43
CA GLU A 61 -15.82 -1.23 4.82
C GLU A 61 -16.55 0.12 4.97
N ILE A 62 -15.90 1.23 4.60
CA ILE A 62 -16.48 2.58 4.70
C ILE A 62 -17.75 2.73 3.84
N ARG A 63 -17.81 2.05 2.69
CA ARG A 63 -19.00 2.09 1.82
C ARG A 63 -20.15 1.26 2.37
N SER A 64 -19.85 0.06 2.88
CA SER A 64 -20.81 -0.89 3.46
C SER A 64 -21.48 -0.33 4.72
N GLY A 65 -20.84 0.61 5.41
CA GLY A 65 -21.36 1.16 6.65
C GLY A 65 -21.14 0.23 7.84
N GLU A 66 -20.29 -0.79 7.67
CA GLU A 66 -19.47 -1.31 8.77
C GLU A 66 -18.56 -0.16 9.21
N GLU A 67 -19.15 0.77 9.96
CA GLU A 67 -18.44 1.89 10.53
C GLU A 67 -17.46 1.30 11.53
N ASP A 68 -16.20 1.19 11.09
CA ASP A 68 -14.97 1.33 11.87
C ASP A 68 -15.26 1.67 13.35
N ASP A 69 -15.60 0.63 14.13
CA ASP A 69 -16.07 0.72 15.51
C ASP A 69 -14.95 1.20 16.46
N LEU A 70 -13.76 1.51 15.93
CA LEU A 70 -12.69 2.25 16.61
C LEU A 70 -13.14 3.63 17.12
N SER A 71 -14.25 4.18 16.62
CA SER A 71 -14.84 5.41 17.19
C SER A 71 -15.47 5.24 18.58
N LYS A 72 -15.59 4.00 19.10
CA LYS A 72 -16.10 3.70 20.45
C LYS A 72 -15.03 3.53 21.54
N TYR A 73 -13.75 3.68 21.21
CA TYR A 73 -12.65 3.57 22.18
C TYR A 73 -11.90 4.88 22.36
#